data_AF-A0AAE3E3N0-F1
#
_entry.id   AF-A0AAE3E3N0-F1
#
_cell.length_a   1.000
_cell.length_b   1.000
_cell.length_c   1.000
_cell.angle_alpha   90.00
_cell.angle_beta   90.00
_cell.angle_gamma   90.00
#
_symmetry.space_group_name_H-M   'P 1'
#
loop_
_entity.id
_entity.type
_entity.pdbx_description
1 polymer ?
#
loop_
_entity_poly.entity_id
_entity_poly.type
_entity_poly.pdbx_seq_one_letter_code
_entity_poly.pdbx_strand_id
1 'polypeptide(L)'
;MHEASEEKFVDVANSILKRKNIATKLQTVRKAVGLSQKELSEKSGVTLRMIQQYEQRAKDINKASAGNLFALARVLGCKAEDLLE
;
A
#
# COMPACT_ATOMS: atom_id res chain seq x y z
N MET A 1 1.92 -14.49 -38.20
CA MET A 1 1.32 -14.58 -36.84
C MET A 1 2.22 -13.83 -35.87
N HIS A 2 1.99 -12.52 -35.66
CA HIS A 2 2.69 -11.69 -34.66
C HIS A 2 1.74 -10.82 -33.81
N GLU A 3 0.43 -10.87 -34.08
CA GLU A 3 -0.58 -10.00 -33.45
C GLU A 3 -0.91 -10.42 -32.00
N ALA A 4 -0.93 -11.74 -31.73
CA ALA A 4 -1.31 -12.28 -30.41
C ALA A 4 -0.30 -12.00 -29.28
N SER A 5 0.95 -11.64 -29.59
CA SER A 5 1.96 -11.27 -28.58
C SER A 5 1.80 -9.84 -28.07
N GLU A 6 1.37 -8.92 -28.93
CA GLU A 6 1.21 -7.51 -28.59
C GLU A 6 -0.07 -7.26 -27.79
N GLU A 7 -1.19 -7.89 -28.18
CA GLU A 7 -2.46 -7.79 -27.44
C GLU A 7 -2.32 -8.33 -26.00
N LYS A 8 -1.71 -9.50 -25.83
CA LYS A 8 -1.44 -10.06 -24.49
C LYS A 8 -0.54 -9.16 -23.66
N PHE A 9 0.45 -8.49 -24.27
CA PHE A 9 1.33 -7.57 -23.55
C PHE A 9 0.56 -6.34 -23.06
N VAL A 10 -0.30 -5.76 -23.92
CA VAL A 10 -1.15 -4.62 -23.58
C VAL A 10 -2.13 -4.97 -22.46
N ASP A 11 -2.75 -6.15 -22.51
CA ASP A 11 -3.68 -6.60 -21.47
C ASP A 11 -3.00 -6.81 -20.11
N VAL A 12 -1.81 -7.43 -20.12
CA VAL A 12 -1.00 -7.60 -18.91
C VAL A 12 -0.59 -6.23 -18.36
N ALA A 13 -0.09 -5.33 -19.20
CA ALA A 13 0.29 -3.98 -18.80
C ALA A 13 -0.90 -3.20 -18.22
N ASN A 14 -2.05 -3.23 -18.88
CA ASN A 14 -3.29 -2.60 -18.41
C ASN A 14 -3.76 -3.18 -17.07
N SER A 15 -3.67 -4.50 -16.89
CA SER A 15 -4.03 -5.14 -15.62
C SER A 15 -3.10 -4.74 -14.47
N ILE A 16 -1.80 -4.58 -14.74
CA ILE A 16 -0.80 -4.11 -13.76
C ILE A 16 -1.06 -2.65 -13.41
N LEU A 17 -1.32 -1.79 -14.40
CA LEU A 17 -1.65 -0.38 -14.20
C LEU A 17 -2.93 -0.22 -13.38
N LYS A 18 -3.97 -1.00 -13.69
CA LYS A 18 -5.23 -0.99 -12.94
C LYS A 18 -5.04 -1.40 -11.49
N ARG A 19 -4.22 -2.43 -11.22
CA ARG A 19 -3.88 -2.85 -9.83
C ARG A 19 -3.08 -1.78 -9.08
N LYS A 20 -2.17 -1.07 -9.74
CA LYS A 20 -1.42 0.04 -9.14
C LYS A 20 -2.28 1.28 -8.87
N ASN A 21 -3.37 1.46 -9.61
CA ASN A 21 -4.29 2.59 -9.45
C ASN A 21 -5.28 2.42 -8.27
N ILE A 22 -5.47 1.20 -7.76
CA ILE A 22 -6.33 0.98 -6.59
C ILE A 22 -5.52 1.29 -5.33
N ALA A 23 -5.97 2.27 -4.55
CA ALA A 23 -5.34 2.60 -3.28
C ALA A 23 -5.33 1.39 -2.33
N THR A 24 -4.27 1.23 -1.53
CA THR A 24 -4.23 0.22 -0.47
C THR A 24 -5.15 0.59 0.69
N LYS A 25 -5.50 -0.37 1.55
CA LYS A 25 -6.21 -0.04 2.81
C LYS A 25 -5.40 0.93 3.66
N LEU A 26 -4.09 0.72 3.79
CA LEU A 26 -3.18 1.65 4.48
C LEU A 26 -3.28 3.07 3.92
N GLN A 27 -3.19 3.23 2.59
CA GLN A 27 -3.27 4.53 1.94
C GLN A 27 -4.64 5.18 2.14
N THR A 28 -5.70 4.38 2.07
CA THR A 28 -7.09 4.83 2.21
C THR A 28 -7.32 5.37 3.62
N VAL A 29 -6.97 4.61 4.66
CA VAL A 29 -7.12 5.03 6.05
C VAL A 29 -6.24 6.25 6.35
N ARG A 30 -4.97 6.23 5.92
CA ARG A 30 -4.05 7.36 6.12
C ARG A 30 -4.60 8.66 5.54
N LYS A 31 -5.14 8.63 4.32
CA LYS A 31 -5.74 9.82 3.69
C LYS A 31 -7.03 10.24 4.39
N ALA A 32 -7.84 9.29 4.86
CA ALA A 32 -9.07 9.60 5.60
C ALA A 32 -8.79 10.35 6.91
N VAL A 33 -7.67 10.06 7.60
CA VAL A 33 -7.23 10.80 8.79
C VAL A 33 -6.40 12.05 8.48
N GLY A 34 -6.20 12.40 7.21
CA GLY A 34 -5.52 13.62 6.78
C GLY A 34 -4.00 13.63 6.91
N LEU A 35 -3.36 12.48 7.11
CA LEU A 35 -1.90 12.41 7.26
C LEU A 35 -1.19 12.23 5.92
N SER A 36 -0.07 12.92 5.71
CA SER A 36 0.92 12.56 4.69
C SER A 36 1.70 11.29 5.07
N GLN A 37 2.40 10.69 4.11
CA GLN A 37 3.28 9.54 4.39
C GLN A 37 4.41 9.92 5.37
N LYS A 38 4.91 11.17 5.28
CA LYS A 38 5.96 11.69 6.16
C LYS A 38 5.45 11.83 7.60
N GLU A 39 4.28 12.45 7.78
CA GLU A 39 3.67 12.59 9.11
C GLU A 39 3.33 11.25 9.75
N LEU A 40 2.82 10.28 8.96
CA LEU A 40 2.60 8.93 9.46
C LEU A 40 3.92 8.26 9.89
N SER A 41 4.99 8.47 9.12
CA SER A 41 6.32 7.96 9.46
C SER A 41 6.81 8.52 10.79
N GLU A 42 6.76 9.84 10.94
CA GLU A 42 7.21 10.55 12.15
C GLU A 42 6.41 10.13 13.39
N LYS A 43 5.08 10.00 13.26
CA LYS A 43 4.20 9.64 14.39
C LYS A 43 4.27 8.15 14.77
N SER A 44 4.47 7.25 13.80
CA SER A 44 4.47 5.79 14.04
C SER A 44 5.85 5.22 14.33
N GLY A 45 6.93 5.90 13.93
CA GLY A 45 8.29 5.37 13.94
C GLY A 45 8.59 4.36 12.83
N VAL A 46 7.59 4.03 11.99
CA VAL A 46 7.78 3.22 10.77
C VAL A 46 8.42 4.12 9.72
N THR A 47 9.50 3.66 9.09
CA THR A 47 10.22 4.49 8.12
C THR A 47 9.34 4.86 6.90
N LEU A 48 9.54 6.07 6.38
CA LEU A 48 8.84 6.57 5.18
C LEU A 48 8.96 5.58 4.01
N ARG A 49 10.13 4.96 3.86
CA ARG A 49 10.39 3.95 2.82
C ARG A 49 9.47 2.73 2.97
N MET A 50 9.24 2.24 4.19
CA MET A 50 8.34 1.10 4.39
C MET A 50 6.89 1.48 4.09
N ILE A 51 6.43 2.65 4.55
CA ILE A 51 5.07 3.14 4.24
C ILE A 51 4.87 3.22 2.72
N GLN A 52 5.83 3.81 2.00
CA GLN A 52 5.80 3.85 0.53
C GLN A 52 5.75 2.46 -0.10
N GLN A 53 6.58 1.53 0.38
CA GLN A 53 6.60 0.16 -0.13
C GLN A 53 5.28 -0.58 0.12
N TYR A 54 4.64 -0.38 1.26
CA TYR A 54 3.32 -0.95 1.54
C TYR A 54 2.25 -0.33 0.62
N GLU A 55 2.18 0.99 0.52
CA GLU A 55 1.18 1.66 -0.33
C GLU A 55 1.36 1.40 -1.83
N GLN A 56 2.58 1.12 -2.27
CA GLN A 56 2.89 0.74 -3.66
C GLN A 56 2.80 -0.77 -3.90
N ARG A 57 2.47 -1.57 -2.87
CA ARG A 57 2.48 -3.04 -2.89
C ARG A 57 3.83 -3.65 -3.29
N ALA A 58 4.92 -2.91 -3.08
CA ALA A 58 6.29 -3.41 -3.22
C ALA A 58 6.69 -4.30 -2.03
N LYS A 59 6.04 -4.10 -0.87
CA LYS A 59 6.02 -5.05 0.25
C LYS A 59 4.59 -5.41 0.61
N ASP A 60 4.41 -6.67 0.95
CA ASP A 60 3.16 -7.22 1.44
C ASP A 60 2.94 -6.77 2.89
N ILE A 61 1.89 -5.97 3.12
CA ILE A 61 1.55 -5.47 4.46
C ILE A 61 1.06 -6.59 5.38
N ASN A 62 0.55 -7.70 4.82
CA ASN A 62 0.19 -8.89 5.60
C ASN A 62 1.39 -9.58 6.23
N LYS A 63 2.59 -9.27 5.73
CA LYS A 63 3.88 -9.74 6.26
C LYS A 63 4.64 -8.64 7.00
N ALA A 64 4.01 -7.51 7.30
CA ALA A 64 4.58 -6.52 8.19
C ALA A 64 4.85 -7.15 9.57
N SER A 65 5.93 -6.74 10.23
CA SER A 65 6.12 -7.14 11.62
C SER A 65 4.94 -6.65 12.45
N ALA A 66 4.53 -7.44 13.45
CA ALA A 66 3.43 -7.07 14.34
C ALA A 66 3.66 -5.67 14.94
N GLY A 67 4.90 -5.37 15.35
CA GLY A 67 5.27 -4.05 15.87
C GLY A 67 4.99 -2.90 14.90
N ASN A 68 5.35 -3.04 13.62
CA ASN A 68 5.07 -2.02 12.61
C ASN A 68 3.56 -1.89 12.37
N LEU A 69 2.84 -3.00 12.27
CA LEU A 69 1.40 -3.00 12.02
C LEU A 69 0.64 -2.32 13.17
N PHE A 70 0.97 -2.66 14.42
CA PHE A 70 0.40 -2.01 15.60
C PHE A 70 0.76 -0.52 15.70
N ALA A 71 2.01 -0.15 15.38
CA ALA A 71 2.44 1.24 15.41
C ALA A 71 1.67 2.10 14.38
N LEU A 72 1.46 1.59 13.17
CA LEU A 72 0.64 2.26 12.14
C LEU A 72 -0.81 2.36 12.60
N ALA A 73 -1.43 1.25 13.02
CA ALA A 73 -2.82 1.20 13.43
C ALA A 73 -3.13 2.18 14.58
N ARG A 74 -2.25 2.27 15.58
CA ARG A 74 -2.37 3.20 16.70
C ARG A 74 -2.41 4.66 16.26
N VAL A 75 -1.53 5.06 15.33
CA VAL A 75 -1.50 6.45 14.82
C VAL A 75 -2.70 6.74 13.93
N LEU A 76 -3.15 5.75 13.17
CA LEU A 76 -4.30 5.85 12.26
C LEU A 76 -5.64 5.74 12.97
N GLY A 77 -5.68 5.40 14.26
CA GLY A 77 -6.92 5.25 15.02
C GLY A 77 -7.78 4.07 14.53
N CYS A 78 -7.17 3.03 13.97
CA CYS A 78 -7.85 1.85 13.46
C CYS A 78 -7.31 0.56 14.10
N LYS A 79 -7.92 -0.58 13.80
CA LYS A 79 -7.39 -1.88 14.17
C LYS A 79 -6.28 -2.30 13.19
N ALA A 80 -5.41 -3.22 13.61
CA ALA A 80 -4.33 -3.72 12.76
C ALA A 80 -4.89 -4.47 11.53
N GLU A 81 -6.00 -5.17 11.71
CA GLU A 81 -6.73 -5.93 10.71
C GLU A 81 -7.33 -5.03 9.62
N ASP A 82 -7.64 -3.77 9.95
CA ASP A 82 -8.14 -2.79 8.98
C ASP A 82 -7.08 -2.42 7.93
N LEU A 83 -5.79 -2.71 8.20
CA LEU A 83 -4.67 -2.42 7.31
C LEU A 83 -4.28 -3.61 6.40
N LEU A 84 -4.77 -4.82 6.68
CA LEU A 84 -4.44 -6.05 5.95
C LEU A 84 -5.18 -6.16 4.60
N GLU A 85 -4.58 -6.78 3.58
CA GLU A 85 -5.11 -6.81 2.18
C GLU A 85 -5.13 -8.19 1.54
#